data_AF-A0A4Q1SWE9-F1
#
_entry.id   AF-A0A4Q1SWE9-F1
#
_cell.length_a   1.000
_cell.length_b   1.000
_cell.length_c   1.000
_cell.angle_alpha   90.00
_cell.angle_beta   90.00
_cell.angle_gamma   90.00
#
_symmetry.space_group_name_H-M   'P 1'
#
loop_
_entity.id
_entity.type
_entity.pdbx_description
1 polymer ?
#
loop_
_entity_poly.entity_id
_entity_poly.type
_entity_poly.pdbx_seq_one_letter_code
_entity_poly.pdbx_strand_id
1 'polypeptide(L)'
;MNALEITQCYYNIQRNGIGKALLLGFSQVARSKKVREYCIRGIVIAFGNIQELSHKLSEENINVSPTWDSDVLNSTTPPFSDKLIIII
;
A
#
# COMPACT_ATOMS: atom_id res chain seq x y z
N MET A 1 20.54 10.13 9.29
CA MET A 1 19.45 11.00 8.72
C MET A 1 19.08 12.10 9.71
N ASN A 2 18.59 13.26 9.25
CA ASN A 2 18.03 14.29 10.14
C ASN A 2 16.54 14.04 10.45
N ALA A 3 15.99 14.73 11.44
CA ALA A 3 14.61 14.52 11.90
C ALA A 3 13.55 14.75 10.80
N LEU A 4 13.77 15.71 9.89
CA LEU A 4 12.86 15.99 8.79
C LEU A 4 12.86 14.85 7.77
N GLU A 5 14.04 14.34 7.42
CA GLU A 5 14.20 13.20 6.51
C GLU A 5 13.58 11.91 7.08
N ILE A 6 13.78 11.65 8.38
CA ILE A 6 13.18 10.50 9.07
C ILE A 6 11.66 10.60 9.02
N THR A 7 11.11 11.78 9.33
CA THR A 7 9.68 12.05 9.31
C THR A 7 9.10 11.79 7.92
N GLN A 8 9.76 12.29 6.87
CA GLN A 8 9.32 12.11 5.49
C GLN A 8 9.37 10.63 5.05
N CYS A 9 10.43 9.91 5.44
CA CYS A 9 10.58 8.49 5.17
C CYS A 9 9.45 7.68 5.82
N TYR A 10 9.20 7.95 7.11
CA TYR A 10 8.11 7.32 7.84
C TYR A 10 6.73 7.61 7.22
N TYR A 11 6.43 8.86 6.89
CA TYR A 11 5.18 9.22 6.21
C TYR A 11 5.00 8.51 4.87
N ASN A 12 6.08 8.33 4.10
CA ASN A 12 6.01 7.62 2.84
C ASN A 12 5.74 6.12 3.03
N ILE A 13 6.32 5.50 4.07
CA ILE A 13 5.99 4.11 4.42
C ILE A 13 4.51 3.99 4.77
N GLN A 14 3.99 4.87 5.63
CA GLN A 14 2.58 4.88 6.01
C GLN A 14 1.68 5.13 4.79
N ARG A 15 2.00 6.09 3.92
CA ARG A 15 1.20 6.35 2.72
C ARG A 15 1.14 5.14 1.78
N ASN A 16 2.27 4.47 1.55
CA ASN A 16 2.30 3.27 0.72
C ASN A 16 1.59 2.09 1.42
N GLY A 17 1.67 1.98 2.74
CA GLY A 17 0.95 0.94 3.49
C GLY A 17 -0.57 1.07 3.34
N ILE A 18 -1.12 2.27 3.48
CA ILE A 18 -2.57 2.53 3.30
C ILE A 18 -2.96 2.23 1.84
N GLY A 19 -2.17 2.74 0.89
CA GLY A 19 -2.42 2.50 -0.54
C GLY A 19 -2.39 1.02 -0.89
N LYS A 20 -1.44 0.26 -0.34
CA LYS A 20 -1.32 -1.19 -0.53
C LYS A 20 -2.57 -1.91 0.00
N ALA A 21 -3.01 -1.61 1.22
CA ALA A 21 -4.20 -2.21 1.82
C ALA A 21 -5.48 -1.88 1.02
N LEU A 22 -5.61 -0.63 0.55
CA LEU A 22 -6.71 -0.21 -0.31
C LEU A 22 -6.74 -0.99 -1.64
N LEU A 23 -5.59 -1.09 -2.31
CA LEU A 23 -5.45 -1.84 -3.56
C LEU A 23 -5.70 -3.34 -3.35
N LEU A 24 -5.33 -3.90 -2.21
CA LEU A 24 -5.64 -5.27 -1.85
C LEU A 24 -7.15 -5.47 -1.78
N GLY A 25 -7.87 -4.61 -1.05
CA GLY A 25 -9.34 -4.65 -0.99
C GLY A 25 -10.01 -4.48 -2.36
N PHE A 26 -9.55 -3.52 -3.16
CA PHE A 26 -10.07 -3.32 -4.52
C PHE A 26 -9.80 -4.50 -5.44
N SER A 27 -8.64 -5.16 -5.32
CA SER A 27 -8.33 -6.34 -6.14
C SER A 27 -9.31 -7.51 -5.90
N GLN A 28 -9.85 -7.64 -4.69
CA GLN A 28 -10.82 -8.69 -4.35
C GLN A 28 -12.16 -8.47 -5.08
N VAL A 29 -12.59 -7.22 -5.20
CA VAL A 29 -13.94 -6.86 -5.67
C VAL A 29 -13.98 -6.32 -7.11
N ALA A 30 -12.84 -6.00 -7.70
CA ALA A 30 -12.72 -5.56 -9.09
C ALA A 30 -13.32 -6.61 -10.04
N ARG A 31 -14.24 -6.19 -10.91
CA ARG A 31 -14.94 -7.10 -11.84
C ARG A 31 -14.08 -7.40 -13.06
N SER A 32 -13.44 -6.37 -13.60
CA SER A 32 -12.54 -6.45 -14.74
C SER A 32 -11.20 -7.05 -14.33
N LYS A 33 -10.76 -8.05 -15.09
CA LYS A 33 -9.42 -8.65 -14.94
C LYS A 33 -8.31 -7.60 -15.04
N LYS A 34 -8.44 -6.65 -15.98
CA LYS A 34 -7.45 -5.60 -16.20
C LYS A 34 -7.33 -4.67 -14.98
N VAL A 35 -8.45 -4.37 -14.34
CA VAL A 35 -8.46 -3.54 -13.11
C VAL A 35 -7.84 -4.31 -11.95
N ARG A 36 -8.18 -5.59 -11.80
CA ARG A 36 -7.55 -6.45 -10.78
C ARG A 36 -6.03 -6.53 -10.95
N GLU A 37 -5.56 -6.77 -12.17
CA GLU A 37 -4.12 -6.83 -12.50
C GLU A 37 -3.43 -5.48 -12.24
N TYR A 38 -4.12 -4.37 -12.53
CA TYR A 38 -3.64 -3.02 -12.17
C TYR A 38 -3.45 -2.86 -10.66
N CYS A 39 -4.43 -3.24 -9.84
CA CYS A 39 -4.33 -3.18 -8.39
C CYS A 39 -3.18 -4.05 -7.86
N ILE A 40 -3.06 -5.29 -8.34
CA ILE A 40 -1.98 -6.21 -7.94
C ILE A 40 -0.62 -5.63 -8.27
N ARG A 41 -0.45 -5.04 -9.45
CA ARG A 41 0.80 -4.36 -9.81
C ARG A 41 1.11 -3.20 -8.86
N GLY A 42 0.10 -2.41 -8.49
CA GLY A 42 0.26 -1.32 -7.53
C GLY A 42 0.69 -1.82 -6.13
N ILE A 43 0.15 -2.96 -5.67
CA ILE A 43 0.55 -3.61 -4.41
C ILE A 43 2.05 -3.94 -4.41
N VAL A 44 2.56 -4.52 -5.51
CA VAL A 44 3.98 -4.88 -5.63
C VAL A 44 4.87 -3.62 -5.57
N ILE A 45 4.49 -2.56 -6.26
CA ILE A 45 5.24 -1.29 -6.26
C ILE A 45 5.24 -0.66 -4.86
N ALA A 46 4.06 -0.57 -4.22
CA ALA A 46 3.93 0.00 -2.88
C ALA A 46 4.76 -0.79 -1.87
N PHE A 47 4.74 -2.13 -1.95
CA PHE A 47 5.55 -2.98 -1.09
C PHE A 47 7.06 -2.79 -1.30
N GLY A 48 7.52 -2.65 -2.54
CA GLY A 48 8.93 -2.35 -2.84
C GLY A 48 9.38 -1.03 -2.21
N ASN A 49 8.57 0.03 -2.32
CA ASN A 49 8.86 1.32 -1.68
C ASN A 49 8.93 1.20 -0.15
N ILE A 50 8.00 0.45 0.46
CA ILE A 50 7.99 0.22 1.91
C ILE A 50 9.27 -0.48 2.34
N GLN A 51 9.71 -1.52 1.62
CA GLN A 51 10.93 -2.26 1.95
C GLN A 51 12.18 -1.38 1.87
N GLU A 52 12.34 -0.61 0.79
CA GLU A 52 13.52 0.26 0.62
C GLU A 52 13.59 1.33 1.71
N LEU A 53 12.47 1.98 2.01
CA LEU A 53 12.40 3.02 3.04
C LEU A 53 12.57 2.45 4.45
N SER A 54 11.99 1.26 4.72
CA SER A 54 12.17 0.57 6.00
C SER A 54 13.62 0.15 6.20
N HIS A 55 14.30 -0.30 5.15
CA HIS A 55 15.72 -0.62 5.19
C HIS A 55 16.56 0.62 5.59
N LYS A 56 16.33 1.77 4.94
CA LYS A 56 17.01 3.02 5.29
C LYS A 56 16.78 3.44 6.74
N LEU A 57 15.57 3.30 7.26
CA LEU A 57 15.29 3.60 8.67
C LEU A 57 15.95 2.60 9.62
N SER A 58 16.07 1.33 9.22
CA SER A 58 16.73 0.30 10.03
C SER A 58 18.24 0.55 10.18
N GLU A 59 18.90 1.13 9.18
CA GLU A 59 20.31 1.56 9.25
C GLU A 59 20.54 2.62 10.35
N GLU A 60 19.51 3.41 10.66
CA GLU A 60 19.49 4.41 11.73
C GLU A 60 18.95 3.84 13.06
N ASN A 61 18.81 2.51 13.17
CA ASN A 61 18.21 1.79 14.30
C ASN A 61 16.74 2.14 14.59
N ILE A 62 15.99 2.56 13.57
CA ILE A 62 14.56 2.85 13.66
C ILE A 62 13.77 1.69 13.04
N ASN A 63 13.10 0.93 13.89
CA ASN A 63 12.21 -0.14 13.45
C ASN A 63 10.86 0.42 13.01
N VAL A 64 10.36 -0.05 11.88
CA VAL A 64 9.06 0.37 11.33
C VAL A 64 8.03 -0.74 11.53
N SER A 65 6.82 -0.37 11.94
CA SER A 65 5.74 -1.33 12.18
C SER A 65 5.27 -2.05 10.91
N PRO A 66 4.70 -3.26 11.05
CA PRO A 66 4.09 -3.99 9.94
C PRO A 66 2.92 -3.24 9.31
N THR A 67 2.68 -3.52 8.03
CA THR A 67 1.63 -2.89 7.20
C THR A 67 0.22 -3.37 7.56
N TRP A 68 -0.80 -2.58 7.21
CA TRP A 68 -2.22 -2.85 7.48
C TRP A 68 -2.88 -3.94 6.61
N ASP A 69 -2.09 -4.84 6.03
CA ASP A 69 -2.66 -5.86 5.13
C ASP A 69 -3.59 -6.83 5.88
N SER A 70 -3.34 -7.05 7.17
CA SER A 70 -4.16 -7.90 8.06
C SER A 70 -5.57 -7.36 8.29
N ASP A 71 -5.78 -6.06 8.09
CA ASP A 71 -7.04 -5.40 8.40
C ASP A 71 -8.01 -5.44 7.20
N VAL A 72 -7.53 -5.92 6.05
CA VAL A 72 -8.34 -6.06 4.84
C VAL A 72 -9.22 -7.31 4.95
N LEU A 73 -10.54 -7.09 5.00
CA LEU A 73 -11.54 -8.16 5.06
C LEU A 73 -11.77 -8.81 3.69
N ASN A 74 -12.25 -10.05 3.70
CA ASN A 74 -12.63 -10.82 2.50
C ASN A 74 -13.99 -10.37 1.94
N SER A 75 -14.04 -9.17 1.35
CA SER A 75 -15.27 -8.64 0.77
C SER A 75 -15.52 -9.24 -0.63
N THR A 76 -16.77 -9.58 -0.91
CA THR A 76 -17.23 -10.00 -2.24
C THR A 76 -18.06 -8.92 -2.95
N THR A 77 -18.40 -7.83 -2.24
CA THR A 77 -19.30 -6.79 -2.75
C THR A 77 -18.50 -5.52 -3.04
N PRO A 78 -18.47 -5.06 -4.32
CA PRO A 78 -17.72 -3.86 -4.68
C PRO A 78 -18.40 -2.60 -4.13
N PRO A 79 -17.70 -1.75 -3.35
CA PRO A 79 -18.22 -0.46 -2.91
C PRO A 79 -18.23 0.59 -4.04
N PHE A 80 -17.40 0.39 -5.07
CA PHE A 80 -17.23 1.30 -6.19
C PHE A 80 -17.23 0.55 -7.53
N SER A 81 -17.49 1.28 -8.61
CA SER A 81 -17.31 0.75 -9.97
C SER A 81 -15.83 0.60 -10.33
N ASP A 82 -15.52 -0.30 -11.27
CA ASP A 82 -14.17 -0.47 -11.82
C ASP A 82 -13.54 0.84 -12.34
N LYS A 83 -14.36 1.77 -12.87
CA LYS A 83 -13.90 3.09 -13.32
C LYS A 83 -13.44 3.95 -12.14
N LEU A 84 -14.17 3.90 -11.03
CA LEU A 84 -13.81 4.62 -9.81
C LEU A 84 -12.60 3.98 -9.13
N ILE A 85 -12.48 2.65 -9.14
CA ILE A 85 -11.32 1.92 -8.58
C ILE A 85 -9.98 2.33 -9.23
N ILE A 86 -9.97 2.71 -10.51
CA ILE A 86 -8.74 3.18 -11.18
C ILE A 86 -8.39 4.64 -10.81
N ILE A 87 -9.39 5.45 -10.50
CA ILE A 87 -9.23 6.89 -10.28
C ILE A 87 -8.94 7.22 -8.80
N ILE A 88 -9.55 6.46 -7.89
CA ILE A 88 -9.39 6.56 -6.43
C ILE A 88 -8.05 5.95 -6.03
#